data_AF-A0A1V3JCB0-F1
#
_entry.id   AF-A0A1V3JCB0-F1
#
_cell.length_a   1.000
_cell.length_b   1.000
_cell.length_c   1.000
_cell.angle_alpha   90.00
_cell.angle_beta   90.00
_cell.angle_gamma   90.00
#
_symmetry.space_group_name_H-M   'P 1'
#
loop_
_entity.id
_entity.type
_entity.pdbx_description
1 polymer ?
#
loop_
_entity_poly.entity_id
_entity_poly.type
_entity_poly.pdbx_seq_one_letter_code
_entity_poly.pdbx_strand_id
1 'polypeptide(L)'
;MYAWYIYKYNSPDVAELEGVRETSADFSFTQYHFYENKICQEQARFGMALPYIHLPAGINHIDIMYSDIFLPAVFLQKLIDDPAMRKRWMRHIVLGAPDTGCTPLIEAAEAVKDFHNTPDNQLNHENNLICYTPIGYRREFAELLERLERHYGKAFIIELEDEIGMAQDLAAYQLYLDEERKAILHQYSYAISSAQLIQAEVHKQRMAQIDERDIANLSGNAAWYTPTVKEKPQIYQELKVKDIHLNLKSHQDIFETLKNALNLTALPSGINAVEKMARLPTLYGEHFKHLVNVHLAHILSQKEKLADWTALLQSSTHAPTVAAIIGSYSLYLHGLLWGFDLSTYGYNTLLAAVYRDDFKLPPESQTLDDAAVEQFHPVLSMSVYPIIAGSVSIADTSHFEVLKFDFLVSLIANKLYTRTAKYTKSRQQNEVVRAVKNIHRIYEINPFTKQAEIKQNEIINSDIRIKARYASPPYIGTFFERSDSGSYNNVCRLKRTEELFRENH
;
A
#
# COMPACT_ATOMS: atom_id res chain seq x y z
N MET A 1 23.59 20.82 20.85
CA MET A 1 22.80 21.27 19.69
C MET A 1 22.73 20.10 18.73
N TYR A 2 21.54 19.68 18.31
CA TYR A 2 21.39 18.59 17.34
C TYR A 2 21.11 19.20 15.97
N ALA A 3 21.79 18.70 14.95
CA ALA A 3 21.55 19.06 13.55
C ALA A 3 20.87 17.88 12.86
N TRP A 4 19.77 18.17 12.16
CA TRP A 4 19.04 17.25 11.31
C TRP A 4 19.36 17.56 9.85
N TYR A 5 19.71 16.54 9.08
CA TYR A 5 19.94 16.67 7.64
C TYR A 5 18.75 16.02 6.94
N ILE A 6 17.91 16.83 6.29
CA ILE A 6 16.73 16.34 5.59
C ILE A 6 17.09 16.15 4.13
N TYR A 7 16.91 14.91 3.65
CA TYR A 7 16.99 14.56 2.24
C TYR A 7 15.77 15.10 1.49
N LYS A 8 15.99 15.61 0.28
CA LYS A 8 14.94 16.01 -0.65
C LYS A 8 15.25 15.46 -2.04
N TYR A 9 14.45 14.50 -2.49
CA TYR A 9 14.39 14.08 -3.89
C TYR A 9 13.50 15.03 -4.68
N ASN A 10 13.94 15.47 -5.86
CA ASN A 10 13.12 16.13 -6.87
C ASN A 10 13.10 15.18 -8.08
N SER A 11 12.07 14.34 -8.19
CA SER A 11 12.01 13.37 -9.29
C SER A 11 12.09 14.09 -10.65
N PRO A 12 12.98 13.69 -11.57
CA PRO A 12 13.03 14.24 -12.92
C PRO A 12 11.74 13.97 -13.71
N ASP A 13 10.94 12.99 -13.31
CA ASP A 13 9.64 12.68 -13.91
C ASP A 13 8.51 13.66 -13.50
N VAL A 14 8.75 14.48 -12.47
CA VAL A 14 7.75 15.40 -11.87
C VAL A 14 8.22 16.87 -11.93
N ALA A 15 9.49 17.11 -12.24
CA ALA A 15 10.01 18.46 -12.44
C ALA A 15 9.45 19.06 -13.75
N GLU A 16 8.78 20.21 -13.66
CA GLU A 16 8.42 20.98 -14.84
C GLU A 16 9.70 21.35 -15.62
N LEU A 17 9.73 21.05 -16.92
CA LEU A 17 10.90 21.21 -17.81
C LEU A 17 11.38 22.66 -18.00
N GLU A 18 10.71 23.64 -17.40
CA GLU A 18 11.06 25.06 -17.52
C GLU A 18 11.79 25.59 -16.27
N GLY A 19 13.12 25.71 -16.38
CA GLY A 19 13.83 26.80 -15.70
C GLY A 19 14.96 26.45 -14.73
N VAL A 20 15.29 25.17 -14.50
CA VAL A 20 16.43 24.82 -13.63
C VAL A 20 17.73 24.76 -14.43
N ARG A 21 18.71 25.56 -14.00
CA ARG A 21 20.03 25.69 -14.62
C ARG A 21 20.85 24.42 -14.46
N GLU A 22 21.80 24.25 -15.39
CA GLU A 22 22.89 23.28 -15.30
C GLU A 22 23.43 23.17 -13.86
N THR A 23 23.59 21.93 -13.35
CA THR A 23 24.13 21.51 -12.04
C THR A 23 23.18 21.30 -10.84
N SER A 24 21.85 21.42 -10.95
CA SER A 24 20.97 20.85 -9.90
C SER A 24 20.95 19.32 -9.99
N ALA A 25 21.37 18.63 -8.94
CA ALA A 25 21.16 17.19 -8.85
C ALA A 25 19.67 16.85 -8.60
N ASP A 26 19.21 15.70 -9.09
CA ASP A 26 17.87 15.13 -8.85
C ASP A 26 17.55 14.97 -7.34
N PHE A 27 18.56 15.05 -6.48
CA PHE A 27 18.45 15.01 -5.04
C PHE A 27 19.37 16.03 -4.37
N SER A 28 18.96 16.48 -3.18
CA SER A 28 19.74 17.41 -2.38
C SER A 28 19.44 17.28 -0.90
N PHE A 29 20.39 17.65 -0.05
CA PHE A 29 20.21 17.72 1.39
C PHE A 29 20.03 19.17 1.84
N THR A 30 19.11 19.39 2.79
CA THR A 30 18.94 20.66 3.50
C THR A 30 19.22 20.44 4.99
N GLN A 31 20.10 21.27 5.56
CA GLN A 31 20.43 21.22 6.98
C GLN A 31 19.47 22.08 7.81
N TYR A 32 18.93 21.47 8.86
CA TYR A 32 18.10 22.10 9.87
C TYR A 32 18.75 21.92 11.24
N HIS A 33 18.77 22.98 12.04
CA HIS A 33 19.24 22.93 13.42
C HIS A 33 18.06 22.89 14.37
N PHE A 34 18.15 22.02 15.38
CA PHE A 34 17.15 21.92 16.42
C PHE A 34 17.65 22.59 17.70
N TYR A 35 16.94 23.64 18.12
CA TYR A 35 17.26 24.44 19.30
C TYR A 35 15.97 25.00 19.92
N GLU A 36 15.85 24.97 21.25
CA GLU A 36 14.68 25.48 22.00
C GLU A 36 13.31 25.03 21.45
N ASN A 37 13.16 23.73 21.16
CA ASN A 37 11.93 23.14 20.60
C ASN A 37 11.49 23.72 19.23
N LYS A 38 12.42 24.34 18.49
CA LYS A 38 12.19 24.90 17.15
C LYS A 38 13.13 24.30 16.13
N ILE A 39 12.59 24.03 14.95
CA ILE A 39 13.34 23.71 13.75
C ILE A 39 13.74 25.03 13.10
N CYS A 40 15.03 25.35 13.14
CA CYS A 40 15.60 26.50 12.46
C CYS A 40 16.35 26.01 11.23
N GLN A 41 15.91 26.38 10.04
CA GLN A 41 16.73 26.18 8.84
C GLN A 41 17.94 27.12 8.92
N GLU A 42 19.16 26.60 8.86
CA GLU A 42 20.28 27.47 8.50
C GLU A 42 20.02 27.90 7.05
N GLN A 43 20.05 29.21 6.78
CA GLN A 43 20.05 29.69 5.40
C GLN A 43 21.34 29.20 4.73
N ALA A 44 21.27 28.01 4.13
CA ALA A 44 22.32 27.44 3.30
C ALA A 44 22.74 28.54 2.33
N ARG A 45 24.06 28.82 2.27
CA ARG A 45 24.60 29.94 1.50
C ARG A 45 23.96 29.96 0.11
N PHE A 46 23.38 31.11 -0.22
CA PHE A 46 22.57 31.34 -1.41
C PHE A 46 23.07 30.53 -2.63
N GLY A 47 22.33 29.50 -3.03
CA GLY A 47 22.52 28.81 -4.30
C GLY A 47 23.14 27.40 -4.30
N MET A 48 23.47 26.75 -3.17
CA MET A 48 23.99 25.37 -3.20
C MET A 48 23.17 24.38 -2.37
N ALA A 49 22.32 23.61 -3.04
CA ALA A 49 21.73 22.38 -2.52
C ALA A 49 22.66 21.23 -2.95
N LEU A 50 23.27 20.52 -1.99
CA LEU A 50 24.30 19.51 -2.28
C LEU A 50 23.73 18.08 -2.24
N PRO A 51 24.17 17.17 -3.14
CA PRO A 51 23.78 15.76 -3.12
C PRO A 51 24.48 14.93 -2.02
N TYR A 52 25.05 15.57 -0.99
CA TYR A 52 25.83 14.94 0.08
C TYR A 52 25.85 15.83 1.33
N ILE A 53 26.15 15.22 2.49
CA ILE A 53 26.24 15.90 3.79
C ILE A 53 27.72 16.20 4.12
N HIS A 54 28.01 17.44 4.52
CA HIS A 54 29.30 17.80 5.10
C HIS A 54 29.30 17.62 6.61
N LEU A 55 30.31 16.91 7.13
CA LEU A 55 30.55 16.78 8.56
C LEU A 55 31.85 17.51 8.95
N PRO A 56 31.89 18.25 10.07
CA PRO A 56 33.12 18.80 10.63
C PRO A 56 34.17 17.71 10.90
N ALA A 57 35.45 18.00 10.61
CA ALA A 57 36.56 17.04 10.65
C ALA A 57 36.84 16.38 12.03
N GLY A 58 36.18 16.81 13.10
CA GLY A 58 36.24 16.19 14.43
C GLY A 58 35.12 15.18 14.73
N ILE A 59 34.12 15.03 13.85
CA ILE A 59 33.04 14.06 14.03
C ILE A 59 33.50 12.69 13.53
N ASN A 60 33.46 11.70 14.42
CA ASN A 60 33.76 10.29 14.11
C ASN A 60 32.59 9.33 14.45
N HIS A 61 31.51 9.85 15.03
CA HIS A 61 30.29 9.10 15.35
C HIS A 61 29.07 9.96 15.00
N ILE A 62 28.04 9.34 14.41
CA ILE A 62 26.77 9.99 14.07
C ILE A 62 25.59 9.06 14.36
N ASP A 63 24.46 9.64 14.73
CA ASP A 63 23.15 8.99 14.65
C ASP A 63 22.49 9.46 13.34
N ILE A 64 21.99 8.56 12.49
CA ILE A 64 21.37 8.90 11.20
C ILE A 64 20.18 7.99 10.88
N MET A 65 19.17 8.50 10.16
CA MET A 65 18.00 7.75 9.68
C MET A 65 17.49 8.33 8.36
N TYR A 66 16.75 7.52 7.60
CA TYR A 66 15.97 7.96 6.44
C TYR A 66 14.49 8.16 6.82
N SER A 67 13.72 8.91 6.02
CA SER A 67 12.27 8.95 6.10
C SER A 67 11.65 9.60 4.86
N ASP A 68 10.70 8.92 4.22
CA ASP A 68 9.87 9.47 3.13
C ASP A 68 8.89 10.57 3.58
N ILE A 69 8.61 10.63 4.89
CA ILE A 69 7.61 11.53 5.45
C ILE A 69 8.24 12.64 6.27
N PHE A 70 7.65 13.82 6.21
CA PHE A 70 8.07 14.91 7.09
C PHE A 70 7.71 14.59 8.55
N LEU A 71 8.74 14.45 9.39
CA LEU A 71 8.59 14.16 10.82
C LEU A 71 8.27 15.44 11.60
N PRO A 72 7.25 15.43 12.50
CA PRO A 72 6.85 16.62 13.22
C PRO A 72 7.88 16.98 14.31
N ALA A 73 8.02 18.27 14.62
CA ALA A 73 9.04 18.76 15.56
C ALA A 73 9.00 18.08 16.95
N VAL A 74 7.82 17.66 17.40
CA VAL A 74 7.62 16.92 18.66
C VAL A 74 8.21 15.50 18.62
N PHE A 75 8.22 14.85 17.45
CA PHE A 75 8.87 13.55 17.23
C PHE A 75 10.40 13.71 17.24
N LEU A 76 10.92 14.72 16.55
CA LEU A 76 12.36 15.05 16.55
C LEU A 76 12.85 15.39 17.95
N GLN A 77 12.07 16.16 18.73
CA GLN A 77 12.39 16.42 20.14
C GLN A 77 12.36 15.13 20.97
N LYS A 78 11.42 14.22 20.73
CA LYS A 78 11.35 12.94 21.44
C LYS A 78 12.56 12.04 21.14
N LEU A 79 13.09 12.04 19.90
CA LEU A 79 14.37 11.38 19.57
C LEU A 79 15.57 11.99 20.33
N ILE A 80 15.55 13.30 20.59
CA ILE A 80 16.59 13.98 21.39
C ILE A 80 16.50 13.55 22.86
N ASP A 81 15.30 13.55 23.43
CA ASP A 81 15.07 13.30 24.86
C ASP A 81 15.07 11.82 25.27
N ASP A 82 14.83 10.91 24.32
CA ASP A 82 14.66 9.47 24.57
C ASP A 82 15.72 8.65 23.81
N PRO A 83 16.85 8.28 24.46
CA PRO A 83 17.90 7.47 23.83
C PRO A 83 17.42 6.08 23.38
N ALA A 84 16.37 5.53 23.99
CA ALA A 84 15.84 4.23 23.60
C ALA A 84 15.02 4.33 22.31
N MET A 85 14.18 5.36 22.19
CA MET A 85 13.52 5.68 20.92
C MET A 85 14.56 5.99 19.84
N ARG A 86 15.57 6.81 20.15
CA ARG A 86 16.64 7.12 19.19
C ARG A 86 17.34 5.87 18.65
N LYS A 87 17.68 4.91 19.52
CA LYS A 87 18.30 3.64 19.11
C LYS A 87 17.39 2.76 18.24
N ARG A 88 16.06 2.86 18.37
CA ARG A 88 15.11 2.14 17.49
C ARG A 88 14.96 2.79 16.11
N TRP A 89 15.09 4.11 16.05
CA TRP A 89 14.80 4.90 14.84
C TRP A 89 16.04 5.30 14.04
N MET A 90 17.20 5.39 14.68
CA MET A 90 18.44 5.89 14.08
C MET A 90 19.56 4.86 14.17
N ARG A 91 20.26 4.66 13.05
CA ARG A 91 21.49 3.88 12.98
C ARG A 91 22.62 4.70 13.61
N HIS A 92 23.24 4.16 14.66
CA HIS A 92 24.48 4.72 15.20
C HIS A 92 25.66 4.21 14.38
N ILE A 93 26.46 5.13 13.85
CA ILE A 93 27.56 4.83 12.92
C ILE A 93 28.86 5.43 13.45
N VAL A 94 29.91 4.60 13.48
CA VAL A 94 31.29 5.03 13.74
C VAL A 94 32.01 5.11 12.39
N LEU A 95 32.37 6.32 11.97
CA LEU A 95 32.90 6.59 10.64
C LEU A 95 34.27 5.91 10.43
N GLY A 96 34.34 5.01 9.45
CA GLY A 96 35.54 4.23 9.13
C GLY A 96 35.79 3.02 10.04
N ALA A 97 34.79 2.59 10.84
CA ALA A 97 34.82 1.28 11.48
C ALA A 97 34.15 0.22 10.58
N PRO A 98 34.75 -0.97 10.40
CA PRO A 98 34.13 -2.06 9.65
C PRO A 98 32.80 -2.48 10.28
N ASP A 99 31.95 -3.14 9.49
CA ASP A 99 30.66 -3.73 9.91
C ASP A 99 29.59 -2.75 10.46
N THR A 100 29.79 -1.43 10.27
CA THR A 100 28.81 -0.40 10.72
C THR A 100 27.77 0.00 9.67
N GLY A 101 27.82 -0.55 8.45
CA GLY A 101 27.06 -0.07 7.27
C GLY A 101 27.58 1.25 6.71
N CYS A 102 28.86 1.53 6.96
CA CYS A 102 29.58 2.71 6.52
C CYS A 102 30.79 2.27 5.70
N THR A 103 30.69 2.42 4.38
CA THR A 103 31.74 2.00 3.43
C THR A 103 32.57 3.22 3.05
N PRO A 104 33.92 3.16 3.10
CA PRO A 104 34.78 4.18 2.50
C PRO A 104 34.41 4.41 1.02
N LEU A 105 34.36 5.65 0.56
CA LEU A 105 33.89 5.95 -0.80
C LEU A 105 34.77 5.28 -1.89
N ILE A 106 36.07 5.11 -1.63
CA ILE A 106 37.02 4.43 -2.51
C ILE A 106 36.71 2.92 -2.69
N GLU A 107 36.00 2.30 -1.74
CA GLU A 107 35.57 0.89 -1.75
C GLU A 107 34.12 0.73 -2.25
N ALA A 108 33.44 1.81 -2.62
CA ALA A 108 32.01 1.83 -2.95
C ALA A 108 31.61 0.86 -4.07
N ALA A 109 32.44 0.74 -5.11
CA ALA A 109 32.20 -0.18 -6.21
C ALA A 109 32.21 -1.64 -5.71
N GLU A 110 33.26 -2.04 -4.99
CA GLU A 110 33.44 -3.41 -4.49
C GLU A 110 32.35 -3.80 -3.47
N ALA A 111 31.92 -2.84 -2.63
CA ALA A 111 30.93 -3.08 -1.58
C ALA A 111 29.47 -3.09 -2.07
N VAL A 112 29.11 -2.24 -3.04
CA VAL A 112 27.71 -2.06 -3.49
C VAL A 112 27.60 -2.43 -4.95
N LYS A 113 27.23 -3.69 -5.21
CA LYS A 113 27.13 -4.25 -6.56
C LYS A 113 26.30 -3.39 -7.51
N ASP A 114 25.22 -2.78 -7.03
CA ASP A 114 24.31 -1.95 -7.83
C ASP A 114 24.95 -0.69 -8.43
N PHE A 115 26.09 -0.24 -7.89
CA PHE A 115 26.89 0.84 -8.47
C PHE A 115 28.01 0.33 -9.41
N HIS A 116 28.07 -0.97 -9.73
CA HIS A 116 28.88 -1.44 -10.84
C HIS A 116 28.21 -1.12 -12.18
N ASN A 117 29.00 -0.62 -13.15
CA ASN A 117 28.58 -0.46 -14.54
C ASN A 117 28.56 -1.81 -15.29
N THR A 118 27.66 -2.70 -14.88
CA THR A 118 27.33 -3.95 -15.61
C THR A 118 25.98 -3.78 -16.33
N PRO A 119 25.68 -4.59 -17.37
CA PRO A 119 24.38 -4.55 -18.04
C PRO A 119 23.20 -4.70 -17.07
N ASP A 120 23.30 -5.62 -16.10
CA ASP A 120 22.23 -5.93 -15.15
C ASP A 120 21.89 -4.77 -14.19
N ASN A 121 22.86 -3.88 -13.97
CA ASN A 121 22.78 -2.79 -13.00
C ASN A 121 22.58 -1.42 -13.66
N GLN A 122 22.41 -1.34 -14.99
CA GLN A 122 22.01 -0.08 -15.62
C GLN A 122 20.55 0.24 -15.28
N LEU A 123 20.20 1.51 -15.07
CA LEU A 123 18.84 1.91 -14.71
C LEU A 123 17.76 1.46 -15.71
N ASN A 124 18.13 1.35 -16.98
CA ASN A 124 17.25 0.92 -18.07
C ASN A 124 17.18 -0.61 -18.21
N HIS A 125 17.79 -1.37 -17.30
CA HIS A 125 17.75 -2.83 -17.31
C HIS A 125 16.40 -3.37 -16.81
N GLU A 126 15.96 -4.51 -17.34
CA GLU A 126 14.66 -5.13 -17.05
C GLU A 126 14.43 -5.39 -15.55
N ASN A 127 15.50 -5.48 -14.75
CA ASN A 127 15.47 -5.67 -13.30
C ASN A 127 15.34 -4.39 -12.47
N ASN A 128 15.62 -3.21 -13.03
CA ASN A 128 15.58 -1.94 -12.28
C ASN A 128 14.30 -1.13 -12.60
N LEU A 129 13.64 -1.43 -13.73
CA LEU A 129 12.33 -0.89 -14.14
C LEU A 129 11.13 -1.39 -13.30
N ILE A 130 11.41 -1.99 -12.14
CA ILE A 130 10.50 -2.91 -11.41
C ILE A 130 10.36 -2.52 -9.94
N CYS A 131 11.44 -1.97 -9.38
CA CYS A 131 11.46 -1.30 -8.12
C CYS A 131 10.70 0.02 -8.25
N TYR A 132 10.05 0.44 -7.16
CA TYR A 132 9.44 1.75 -7.06
C TYR A 132 10.51 2.85 -7.08
N THR A 133 11.63 2.61 -6.40
CA THR A 133 12.85 3.41 -6.48
C THR A 133 13.86 2.72 -7.40
N PRO A 134 14.15 3.24 -8.61
CA PRO A 134 15.03 2.56 -9.55
C PRO A 134 16.49 2.66 -9.08
N ILE A 135 17.03 1.53 -8.64
CA ILE A 135 18.42 1.35 -8.22
C ILE A 135 19.29 1.06 -9.45
N GLY A 136 20.52 1.57 -9.50
CA GLY A 136 21.46 1.23 -10.57
C GLY A 136 22.54 2.29 -10.86
N TYR A 137 23.46 1.94 -11.76
CA TYR A 137 24.57 2.78 -12.16
C TYR A 137 24.12 4.02 -12.94
N ARG A 138 24.35 5.20 -12.35
CA ARG A 138 24.33 6.51 -13.03
C ARG A 138 25.76 6.95 -13.30
N ARG A 139 26.03 7.41 -14.53
CA ARG A 139 27.36 7.94 -14.90
C ARG A 139 27.67 9.23 -14.13
N GLU A 140 26.66 10.06 -13.94
CA GLU A 140 26.69 11.30 -13.17
C GLU A 140 27.03 11.04 -11.70
N PHE A 141 26.64 9.86 -11.17
CA PHE A 141 27.01 9.44 -9.83
C PHE A 141 28.49 9.08 -9.75
N ALA A 142 29.03 8.29 -10.70
CA ALA A 142 30.47 8.00 -10.73
C ALA A 142 31.34 9.28 -10.84
N GLU A 143 30.94 10.24 -11.68
CA GLU A 143 31.61 11.54 -11.81
C GLU A 143 31.46 12.39 -10.52
N LEU A 144 30.34 12.29 -9.81
CA LEU A 144 30.17 12.87 -8.46
C LEU A 144 31.09 12.19 -7.43
N LEU A 145 31.17 10.87 -7.39
CA LEU A 145 31.99 10.12 -6.43
C LEU A 145 33.48 10.47 -6.60
N GLU A 146 33.98 10.43 -7.83
CA GLU A 146 35.37 10.79 -8.14
C GLU A 146 35.69 12.24 -7.74
N ARG A 147 34.74 13.16 -7.93
CA ARG A 147 34.87 14.56 -7.49
C ARG A 147 34.87 14.68 -5.96
N LEU A 148 34.05 13.90 -5.25
CA LEU A 148 33.99 13.91 -3.78
C LEU A 148 35.30 13.42 -3.17
N GLU A 149 35.85 12.31 -3.69
CA GLU A 149 37.13 11.76 -3.27
C GLU A 149 38.27 12.76 -3.47
N ARG A 150 38.41 13.33 -4.67
CA ARG A 150 39.48 14.30 -5.00
C ARG A 150 39.48 15.56 -4.12
N HIS A 151 38.31 16.03 -3.67
CA HIS A 151 38.19 17.36 -3.03
C HIS A 151 37.95 17.33 -1.52
N TYR A 152 37.39 16.26 -0.96
CA TYR A 152 36.96 16.24 0.45
C TYR A 152 37.66 15.17 1.31
N GLY A 153 38.60 14.40 0.74
CA GLY A 153 39.43 13.47 1.50
C GLY A 153 38.67 12.23 1.93
N LYS A 154 38.28 12.12 3.21
CA LYS A 154 37.53 10.96 3.72
C LYS A 154 36.03 11.14 3.47
N ALA A 155 35.51 10.44 2.47
CA ALA A 155 34.09 10.31 2.21
C ALA A 155 33.62 8.87 2.50
N PHE A 156 32.34 8.72 2.85
CA PHE A 156 31.72 7.44 3.19
C PHE A 156 30.34 7.33 2.55
N ILE A 157 29.98 6.14 2.09
CA ILE A 157 28.60 5.75 1.77
C ILE A 157 28.00 5.12 3.02
N ILE A 158 26.75 5.47 3.31
CA ILE A 158 26.01 4.97 4.46
C ILE A 158 24.73 4.30 3.96
N GLU A 159 24.54 3.05 4.36
CA GLU A 159 23.30 2.31 4.17
C GLU A 159 22.29 2.67 5.26
N LEU A 160 21.07 3.03 4.86
CA LEU A 160 19.94 3.33 5.74
C LEU A 160 18.77 2.41 5.40
N GLU A 161 18.03 1.99 6.41
CA GLU A 161 16.76 1.29 6.23
C GLU A 161 15.71 2.24 5.63
N ASP A 162 14.96 1.75 4.65
CA ASP A 162 13.79 2.42 4.08
C ASP A 162 12.58 1.49 4.19
N GLU A 163 11.78 1.69 5.24
CA GLU A 163 10.68 0.80 5.57
C GLU A 163 9.44 1.06 4.72
N ILE A 164 9.30 2.27 4.17
CA ILE A 164 8.19 2.63 3.30
C ILE A 164 8.52 2.23 1.85
N GLY A 165 9.73 2.51 1.37
CA GLY A 165 10.23 2.02 0.08
C GLY A 165 10.16 0.50 -0.05
N MET A 166 10.58 -0.26 0.98
CA MET A 166 10.45 -1.72 0.98
C MET A 166 8.98 -2.20 0.84
N ALA A 167 8.03 -1.52 1.50
CA ALA A 167 6.60 -1.84 1.34
C ALA A 167 6.09 -1.49 -0.07
N GLN A 168 6.57 -0.39 -0.65
CA GLN A 168 6.24 0.04 -2.02
C GLN A 168 6.84 -0.90 -3.08
N ASP A 169 8.05 -1.41 -2.89
CA ASP A 169 8.67 -2.40 -3.78
C ASP A 169 7.93 -3.74 -3.76
N LEU A 170 7.53 -4.22 -2.58
CA LEU A 170 6.66 -5.40 -2.44
C LEU A 170 5.31 -5.20 -3.17
N ALA A 171 4.71 -4.02 -3.04
CA ALA A 171 3.50 -3.65 -3.75
C ALA A 171 3.69 -3.58 -5.28
N ALA A 172 4.80 -2.98 -5.75
CA ALA A 172 5.14 -2.90 -7.17
C ALA A 172 5.35 -4.29 -7.78
N TYR A 173 6.03 -5.19 -7.05
CA TYR A 173 6.19 -6.57 -7.48
C TYR A 173 4.85 -7.33 -7.53
N GLN A 174 3.98 -7.11 -6.54
CA GLN A 174 2.64 -7.71 -6.53
C GLN A 174 1.75 -7.21 -7.67
N LEU A 175 1.89 -5.94 -8.09
CA LEU A 175 1.22 -5.40 -9.28
C LEU A 175 1.71 -6.07 -10.57
N TYR A 176 3.02 -6.29 -10.72
CA TYR A 176 3.57 -7.00 -11.88
C TYR A 176 3.01 -8.42 -12.02
N LEU A 177 3.08 -9.21 -10.94
CA LEU A 177 2.55 -10.58 -10.97
C LEU A 177 1.06 -10.59 -11.31
N ASP A 178 0.30 -9.55 -10.91
CA ASP A 178 -1.10 -9.42 -11.30
C ASP A 178 -1.28 -9.07 -12.78
N GLU A 179 -0.38 -8.31 -13.42
CA GLU A 179 -0.40 -8.10 -14.87
C GLU A 179 -0.05 -9.37 -15.66
N GLU A 180 0.94 -10.17 -15.24
CA GLU A 180 1.19 -11.50 -15.82
C GLU A 180 -0.04 -12.42 -15.70
N ARG A 181 -0.62 -12.46 -14.50
CA ARG A 181 -1.85 -13.19 -14.19
C ARG A 181 -3.02 -12.72 -15.06
N LYS A 182 -3.21 -11.41 -15.22
CA LYS A 182 -4.22 -10.81 -16.11
C LYS A 182 -4.00 -11.21 -17.56
N ALA A 183 -2.75 -11.25 -18.05
CA ALA A 183 -2.44 -11.68 -19.41
C ALA A 183 -2.86 -13.15 -19.66
N ILE A 184 -2.70 -14.04 -18.67
CA ILE A 184 -3.21 -15.42 -18.74
C ILE A 184 -4.74 -15.43 -18.73
N LEU A 185 -5.38 -14.70 -17.81
CA LEU A 185 -6.85 -14.61 -17.73
C LEU A 185 -7.47 -14.01 -19.00
N HIS A 186 -6.79 -13.09 -19.67
CA HIS A 186 -7.26 -12.42 -20.89
C HIS A 186 -7.50 -13.41 -22.04
N GLN A 187 -6.70 -14.49 -22.13
CA GLN A 187 -6.87 -15.57 -23.10
C GLN A 187 -8.24 -16.29 -22.95
N TYR A 188 -8.83 -16.23 -21.75
CA TYR A 188 -10.13 -16.83 -21.42
C TYR A 188 -11.23 -15.78 -21.17
N SER A 189 -10.98 -14.52 -21.51
CA SER A 189 -11.84 -13.36 -21.21
C SER A 189 -13.31 -13.55 -21.60
N TYR A 190 -13.59 -14.13 -22.78
CA TYR A 190 -14.96 -14.43 -23.22
C TYR A 190 -15.66 -15.46 -22.32
N ALA A 191 -14.97 -16.55 -21.97
CA ALA A 191 -15.52 -17.62 -21.12
C ALA A 191 -15.75 -17.12 -19.68
N ILE A 192 -14.79 -16.36 -19.15
CA ILE A 192 -14.87 -15.70 -17.84
C ILE A 192 -16.04 -14.73 -17.80
N SER A 193 -16.13 -13.78 -18.74
CA SER A 193 -17.18 -12.75 -18.76
C SER A 193 -18.56 -13.36 -18.91
N SER A 194 -18.71 -14.35 -19.81
CA SER A 194 -19.98 -15.09 -19.97
C SER A 194 -20.37 -15.81 -18.68
N ALA A 195 -19.41 -16.47 -18.02
CA ALA A 195 -19.67 -17.16 -16.76
C ALA A 195 -20.04 -16.19 -15.64
N GLN A 196 -19.38 -15.03 -15.54
CA GLN A 196 -19.70 -13.99 -14.56
C GLN A 196 -21.10 -13.39 -14.78
N LEU A 197 -21.50 -13.14 -16.04
CA LEU A 197 -22.87 -12.68 -16.36
C LEU A 197 -23.93 -13.71 -15.96
N ILE A 198 -23.69 -15.00 -16.23
CA ILE A 198 -24.57 -16.08 -15.79
C ILE A 198 -24.63 -16.15 -14.25
N GLN A 199 -23.48 -16.06 -13.56
CA GLN A 199 -23.45 -16.02 -12.08
C GLN A 199 -24.22 -14.82 -11.52
N ALA A 200 -24.08 -13.65 -12.12
CA ALA A 200 -24.76 -12.43 -11.67
C ALA A 200 -26.28 -12.56 -11.80
N GLU A 201 -26.78 -13.12 -12.90
CA GLU A 201 -28.22 -13.37 -13.08
C GLU A 201 -28.75 -14.46 -12.13
N VAL A 202 -27.99 -15.57 -11.94
CA VAL A 202 -28.34 -16.61 -10.95
C VAL A 202 -28.39 -16.04 -9.54
N HIS A 203 -27.42 -15.20 -9.17
CA HIS A 203 -27.39 -14.54 -7.87
C HIS A 203 -28.57 -13.58 -7.70
N LYS A 204 -28.84 -12.73 -8.71
CA LYS A 204 -29.98 -11.79 -8.73
C LYS A 204 -31.32 -12.51 -8.58
N GLN A 205 -31.58 -13.56 -9.35
CA GLN A 205 -32.83 -14.33 -9.24
C GLN A 205 -32.96 -15.01 -7.88
N ARG A 206 -31.85 -15.53 -7.33
CA ARG A 206 -31.85 -16.14 -6.00
C ARG A 206 -32.05 -15.12 -4.88
N MET A 207 -31.52 -13.90 -5.01
CA MET A 207 -31.77 -12.81 -4.06
C MET A 207 -33.24 -12.36 -4.12
N ALA A 208 -33.80 -12.15 -5.32
CA ALA A 208 -35.22 -11.82 -5.48
C ALA A 208 -36.15 -12.89 -4.85
N GLN A 209 -35.87 -14.18 -5.05
CA GLN A 209 -36.63 -15.27 -4.42
C GLN A 209 -36.48 -15.29 -2.88
N ILE A 210 -35.31 -14.92 -2.35
CA ILE A 210 -35.08 -14.81 -0.90
C ILE A 210 -35.84 -13.60 -0.34
N ASP A 211 -35.81 -12.45 -1.03
CA ASP A 211 -36.52 -11.25 -0.62
C ASP A 211 -38.05 -11.47 -0.67
N GLU A 212 -38.59 -12.09 -1.73
CA GLU A 212 -40.00 -12.49 -1.84
C GLU A 212 -40.42 -13.43 -0.69
N ARG A 213 -39.59 -14.44 -0.39
CA ARG A 213 -39.82 -15.37 0.72
C ARG A 213 -39.80 -14.65 2.07
N ASP A 214 -38.83 -13.75 2.28
CA ASP A 214 -38.66 -13.06 3.56
C ASP A 214 -39.77 -12.02 3.77
N ILE A 215 -40.24 -11.35 2.71
CA ILE A 215 -41.47 -10.54 2.73
C ILE A 215 -42.70 -11.41 3.05
N ALA A 216 -42.84 -12.58 2.41
CA ALA A 216 -43.96 -13.49 2.69
C ALA A 216 -43.96 -13.95 4.16
N ASN A 217 -42.79 -14.27 4.71
CA ASN A 217 -42.59 -14.68 6.11
C ASN A 217 -42.87 -13.55 7.13
N LEU A 218 -42.64 -12.29 6.75
CA LEU A 218 -42.97 -11.12 7.57
C LEU A 218 -44.45 -10.72 7.46
N SER A 219 -45.12 -11.08 6.37
CA SER A 219 -46.55 -10.87 6.19
C SER A 219 -47.37 -11.91 6.98
N GLY A 220 -48.58 -11.54 7.43
CA GLY A 220 -49.50 -12.47 8.12
C GLY A 220 -49.95 -13.68 7.29
N ASN A 221 -49.58 -13.76 5.99
CA ASN A 221 -49.86 -14.88 5.10
C ASN A 221 -48.86 -16.06 5.26
N ALA A 222 -47.79 -15.90 6.03
CA ALA A 222 -46.77 -16.93 6.29
C ALA A 222 -47.34 -18.27 6.81
N ALA A 223 -48.56 -18.27 7.37
CA ALA A 223 -49.24 -19.47 7.84
C ALA A 223 -49.77 -20.40 6.72
N TRP A 224 -49.87 -19.92 5.47
CA TRP A 224 -50.52 -20.66 4.38
C TRP A 224 -49.64 -20.90 3.14
N TYR A 225 -48.66 -20.02 2.87
CA TYR A 225 -47.73 -20.20 1.75
C TYR A 225 -46.42 -19.44 1.98
N THR A 226 -45.30 -20.15 1.92
CA THR A 226 -43.94 -19.58 1.87
C THR A 226 -43.29 -20.00 0.55
N PRO A 227 -42.85 -19.06 -0.30
CA PRO A 227 -42.14 -19.39 -1.55
C PRO A 227 -40.89 -20.25 -1.33
N THR A 228 -40.77 -21.34 -2.08
CA THR A 228 -39.54 -22.17 -2.07
C THR A 228 -38.46 -21.50 -2.93
N VAL A 229 -37.33 -21.15 -2.32
CA VAL A 229 -36.15 -20.63 -3.03
C VAL A 229 -35.54 -21.77 -3.84
N LYS A 230 -35.38 -21.57 -5.15
CA LYS A 230 -34.81 -22.57 -6.06
C LYS A 230 -33.32 -22.79 -5.76
N GLU A 231 -32.85 -24.02 -5.97
CA GLU A 231 -31.43 -24.29 -5.94
C GLU A 231 -30.76 -23.80 -7.24
N LYS A 232 -29.47 -23.44 -7.15
CA LYS A 232 -28.72 -22.94 -8.31
C LYS A 232 -28.81 -23.85 -9.57
N PRO A 233 -28.74 -25.20 -9.47
CA PRO A 233 -28.92 -26.09 -10.63
C PRO A 233 -30.20 -25.84 -11.43
N GLN A 234 -31.33 -25.59 -10.74
CA GLN A 234 -32.62 -25.31 -11.37
C GLN A 234 -32.58 -23.98 -12.11
N ILE A 235 -31.95 -22.95 -11.52
CA ILE A 235 -31.81 -21.63 -12.15
C ILE A 235 -30.92 -21.70 -13.41
N TYR A 236 -29.82 -22.48 -13.38
CA TYR A 236 -29.00 -22.68 -14.58
C TYR A 236 -29.76 -23.35 -15.74
N GLN A 237 -30.66 -24.30 -15.44
CA GLN A 237 -31.53 -24.95 -16.43
C GLN A 237 -32.54 -23.97 -17.02
N GLU A 238 -33.14 -23.10 -16.20
CA GLU A 238 -34.05 -22.04 -16.66
C GLU A 238 -33.35 -21.00 -17.55
N LEU A 239 -32.08 -20.69 -17.25
CA LEU A 239 -31.20 -19.87 -18.09
C LEU A 239 -30.68 -20.61 -19.36
N LYS A 240 -31.11 -21.85 -19.60
CA LYS A 240 -30.75 -22.68 -20.77
C LYS A 240 -29.24 -22.87 -20.95
N VAL A 241 -28.49 -22.89 -19.85
CA VAL A 241 -27.05 -23.22 -19.87
C VAL A 241 -26.92 -24.69 -20.29
N LYS A 242 -26.09 -24.97 -21.31
CA LYS A 242 -25.92 -26.34 -21.83
C LYS A 242 -25.42 -27.29 -20.73
N ASP A 243 -26.02 -28.47 -20.63
CA ASP A 243 -25.75 -29.48 -19.59
C ASP A 243 -24.26 -29.84 -19.44
N ILE A 244 -23.50 -29.80 -20.55
CA ILE A 244 -22.05 -30.03 -20.51
C ILE A 244 -21.35 -29.09 -19.51
N HIS A 245 -21.78 -27.84 -19.34
CA HIS A 245 -21.16 -26.91 -18.38
C HIS A 245 -21.69 -27.06 -16.94
N LEU A 246 -22.76 -27.84 -16.73
CA LEU A 246 -23.42 -28.02 -15.44
C LEU A 246 -22.86 -29.17 -14.60
N ASN A 247 -22.03 -30.04 -15.18
CA ASN A 247 -21.33 -31.10 -14.46
C ASN A 247 -20.12 -30.57 -13.68
N LEU A 248 -19.96 -31.03 -12.43
CA LEU A 248 -18.84 -30.71 -11.53
C LEU A 248 -17.45 -30.96 -12.13
N LYS A 249 -17.29 -32.03 -12.94
CA LYS A 249 -16.02 -32.46 -13.55
C LYS A 249 -15.85 -32.00 -15.02
N SER A 250 -16.67 -31.04 -15.46
CA SER A 250 -16.60 -30.54 -16.84
C SER A 250 -15.38 -29.65 -17.07
N HIS A 251 -14.78 -29.75 -18.28
CA HIS A 251 -13.61 -28.98 -18.72
C HIS A 251 -12.41 -29.08 -17.77
N GLN A 252 -12.22 -30.25 -17.16
CA GLN A 252 -11.20 -30.47 -16.12
C GLN A 252 -9.78 -30.22 -16.64
N ASP A 253 -9.48 -30.65 -17.86
CA ASP A 253 -8.24 -30.39 -18.59
C ASP A 253 -7.91 -28.89 -18.71
N ILE A 254 -8.92 -28.06 -19.01
CA ILE A 254 -8.78 -26.60 -19.06
C ILE A 254 -8.50 -26.06 -17.65
N PHE A 255 -9.19 -26.55 -16.62
CA PHE A 255 -8.98 -26.09 -15.25
C PHE A 255 -7.64 -26.52 -14.65
N GLU A 256 -7.11 -27.71 -14.94
CA GLU A 256 -5.75 -28.11 -14.52
C GLU A 256 -4.68 -27.27 -15.23
N THR A 257 -4.86 -27.00 -16.53
CA THR A 257 -3.97 -26.11 -17.30
C THR A 257 -3.93 -24.71 -16.70
N LEU A 258 -5.10 -24.14 -16.40
CA LEU A 258 -5.25 -22.85 -15.73
C LEU A 258 -4.69 -22.85 -14.30
N LYS A 259 -4.87 -23.93 -13.54
CA LYS A 259 -4.31 -24.07 -12.19
C LYS A 259 -2.78 -23.94 -12.23
N ASN A 260 -2.13 -24.65 -13.15
CA ASN A 260 -0.68 -24.61 -13.31
C ASN A 260 -0.20 -23.24 -13.80
N ALA A 261 -0.85 -22.68 -14.83
CA ALA A 261 -0.48 -21.39 -15.40
C ALA A 261 -0.61 -20.23 -14.40
N LEU A 262 -1.64 -20.24 -13.55
CA LEU A 262 -1.90 -19.21 -12.53
C LEU A 262 -1.25 -19.54 -11.17
N ASN A 263 -0.44 -20.60 -11.09
CA ASN A 263 0.15 -21.19 -9.87
C ASN A 263 -0.84 -21.29 -8.68
N LEU A 264 -2.04 -21.84 -8.92
CA LEU A 264 -3.07 -21.99 -7.88
C LEU A 264 -2.82 -23.26 -7.06
N THR A 265 -2.84 -23.15 -5.73
CA THR A 265 -2.70 -24.30 -4.82
C THR A 265 -3.80 -25.36 -5.02
N ALA A 266 -5.01 -24.91 -5.31
CA ALA A 266 -6.18 -25.74 -5.59
C ALA A 266 -6.95 -25.24 -6.82
N LEU A 267 -7.75 -26.14 -7.41
CA LEU A 267 -8.71 -25.76 -8.46
C LEU A 267 -9.77 -24.81 -7.91
N PRO A 268 -10.36 -23.93 -8.74
CA PRO A 268 -11.50 -23.12 -8.34
C PRO A 268 -12.62 -23.99 -7.75
N SER A 269 -13.15 -23.56 -6.60
CA SER A 269 -14.31 -24.21 -5.98
C SER A 269 -15.61 -23.77 -6.67
N GLY A 270 -16.54 -24.70 -6.87
CA GLY A 270 -17.83 -24.42 -7.51
C GLY A 270 -18.53 -25.72 -7.92
N ILE A 271 -19.87 -25.70 -7.98
CA ILE A 271 -20.66 -26.91 -8.25
C ILE A 271 -20.60 -27.34 -9.72
N ASN A 272 -20.16 -26.45 -10.61
CA ASN A 272 -20.08 -26.67 -12.06
C ASN A 272 -19.00 -25.78 -12.71
N ALA A 273 -18.77 -25.97 -14.02
CA ALA A 273 -17.74 -25.22 -14.75
C ALA A 273 -18.02 -23.70 -14.82
N VAL A 274 -19.29 -23.28 -14.80
CA VAL A 274 -19.66 -21.85 -14.82
C VAL A 274 -19.22 -21.16 -13.53
N GLU A 275 -19.47 -21.77 -12.36
CA GLU A 275 -19.01 -21.21 -11.08
C GLU A 275 -17.49 -21.14 -10.98
N LYS A 276 -16.81 -22.22 -11.41
CA LYS A 276 -15.34 -22.30 -11.42
C LYS A 276 -14.72 -21.21 -12.30
N MET A 277 -15.23 -21.05 -13.52
CA MET A 277 -14.72 -20.06 -14.47
C MET A 277 -15.02 -18.61 -14.03
N ALA A 278 -16.20 -18.35 -13.45
CA ALA A 278 -16.56 -17.03 -12.96
C ALA A 278 -15.76 -16.58 -11.73
N ARG A 279 -15.32 -17.54 -10.89
CA ARG A 279 -14.47 -17.31 -9.70
C ARG A 279 -12.98 -17.19 -10.04
N LEU A 280 -12.53 -17.66 -11.20
CA LEU A 280 -11.11 -17.64 -11.59
C LEU A 280 -10.44 -16.25 -11.45
N PRO A 281 -11.07 -15.12 -11.83
CA PRO A 281 -10.46 -13.78 -11.68
C PRO A 281 -10.35 -13.28 -10.24
N THR A 282 -10.93 -13.98 -9.26
CA THR A 282 -10.77 -13.66 -7.83
C THR A 282 -9.80 -14.61 -7.12
N LEU A 283 -9.05 -15.44 -7.88
CA LEU A 283 -8.05 -16.36 -7.35
C LEU A 283 -6.65 -15.93 -7.75
N TYR A 284 -5.73 -15.95 -6.78
CA TYR A 284 -4.33 -15.56 -6.91
C TYR A 284 -3.42 -16.78 -6.69
N GLY A 285 -2.25 -16.79 -7.33
CA GLY A 285 -1.28 -17.88 -7.18
C GLY A 285 -0.60 -17.90 -5.81
N GLU A 286 0.11 -19.00 -5.52
CA GLU A 286 0.83 -19.18 -4.26
C GLU A 286 1.88 -18.08 -4.00
N HIS A 287 2.55 -17.58 -5.04
CA HIS A 287 3.50 -16.46 -4.93
C HIS A 287 2.88 -15.21 -4.25
N PHE A 288 1.61 -14.91 -4.50
CA PHE A 288 0.92 -13.79 -3.84
C PHE A 288 0.74 -14.02 -2.33
N LYS A 289 0.51 -15.28 -1.90
CA LYS A 289 0.46 -15.63 -0.48
C LYS A 289 1.79 -15.37 0.20
N HIS A 290 2.90 -15.74 -0.45
CA HIS A 290 4.24 -15.49 0.06
C HIS A 290 4.58 -14.00 0.13
N LEU A 291 4.21 -13.19 -0.87
CA LEU A 291 4.42 -11.74 -0.82
C LEU A 291 3.65 -11.07 0.33
N VAL A 292 2.38 -11.45 0.53
CA VAL A 292 1.58 -10.95 1.67
C VAL A 292 2.18 -11.41 3.00
N ASN A 293 2.76 -12.62 3.09
CA ASN A 293 3.51 -13.08 4.27
C ASN A 293 4.75 -12.22 4.54
N VAL A 294 5.58 -11.95 3.52
CA VAL A 294 6.80 -11.11 3.65
C VAL A 294 6.43 -9.69 4.02
N HIS A 295 5.40 -9.12 3.39
CA HIS A 295 4.91 -7.78 3.69
C HIS A 295 4.35 -7.70 5.12
N LEU A 296 3.63 -8.73 5.59
CA LEU A 296 3.20 -8.80 6.99
C LEU A 296 4.40 -8.89 7.95
N ALA A 297 5.39 -9.74 7.66
CA ALA A 297 6.59 -9.86 8.48
C ALA A 297 7.35 -8.51 8.59
N HIS A 298 7.44 -7.77 7.48
CA HIS A 298 7.96 -6.41 7.46
C HIS A 298 7.14 -5.45 8.34
N ILE A 299 5.81 -5.40 8.18
CA ILE A 299 4.91 -4.59 9.04
C ILE A 299 5.10 -4.94 10.53
N LEU A 300 5.24 -6.23 10.86
CA LEU A 300 5.44 -6.71 12.23
C LEU A 300 6.81 -6.30 12.80
N SER A 301 7.86 -6.23 11.98
CA SER A 301 9.18 -5.74 12.41
C SER A 301 9.14 -4.28 12.90
N GLN A 302 8.23 -3.46 12.33
CA GLN A 302 8.06 -2.05 12.68
C GLN A 302 7.20 -1.80 13.92
N LYS A 303 6.78 -2.86 14.63
CA LYS A 303 5.85 -2.76 15.78
C LYS A 303 6.30 -1.79 16.88
N GLU A 304 7.59 -1.71 17.19
CA GLU A 304 8.07 -0.76 18.21
C GLU A 304 8.04 0.70 17.72
N LYS A 305 8.38 0.93 16.44
CA LYS A 305 8.25 2.25 15.78
C LYS A 305 6.79 2.72 15.76
N LEU A 306 5.84 1.81 15.49
CA LEU A 306 4.40 2.09 15.58
C LEU A 306 3.94 2.38 17.02
N ALA A 307 4.50 1.68 18.01
CA ALA A 307 4.21 1.96 19.42
C ALA A 307 4.70 3.36 19.84
N ASP A 308 5.88 3.78 19.38
CA ASP A 308 6.42 5.13 19.62
C ASP A 308 5.50 6.22 19.04
N TRP A 309 5.02 6.05 17.81
CA TRP A 309 4.03 6.95 17.20
C TRP A 309 2.72 7.03 17.99
N THR A 310 2.18 5.88 18.42
CA THR A 310 0.94 5.83 19.20
C THR A 310 1.11 6.47 20.58
N ALA A 311 2.25 6.28 21.25
CA ALA A 311 2.56 6.94 22.52
C ALA A 311 2.72 8.47 22.36
N LEU A 312 3.33 8.92 21.26
CA LEU A 312 3.47 10.35 20.93
C LEU A 312 2.10 11.01 20.70
N LEU A 313 1.20 10.32 19.99
CA LEU A 313 -0.18 10.77 19.78
C LEU A 313 -0.96 10.85 21.10
N GLN A 314 -0.90 9.80 21.93
CA GLN A 314 -1.64 9.72 23.20
C GLN A 314 -1.15 10.70 24.28
N SER A 315 0.13 11.10 24.24
CA SER A 315 0.73 12.07 25.16
C SER A 315 0.53 13.53 24.75
N SER A 316 0.00 13.79 23.55
CA SER A 316 -0.16 15.13 22.99
C SER A 316 -1.60 15.65 23.11
N THR A 317 -1.76 16.89 23.59
CA THR A 317 -3.08 17.54 23.75
C THR A 317 -3.23 18.86 22.98
N HIS A 318 -2.13 19.47 22.53
CA HIS A 318 -2.17 20.72 21.77
C HIS A 318 -2.59 20.44 20.31
N ALA A 319 -3.73 20.99 19.88
CA ALA A 319 -4.36 20.64 18.61
C ALA A 319 -3.44 20.73 17.36
N PRO A 320 -2.63 21.79 17.15
CA PRO A 320 -1.64 21.82 16.06
C PRO A 320 -0.61 20.69 16.10
N THR A 321 -0.13 20.32 17.30
CA THR A 321 0.81 19.20 17.50
C THR A 321 0.14 17.87 17.20
N VAL A 322 -1.08 17.66 17.69
CA VAL A 322 -1.89 16.45 17.43
C VAL A 322 -2.17 16.30 15.94
N ALA A 323 -2.50 17.39 15.24
CA ALA A 323 -2.70 17.40 13.79
C ALA A 323 -1.44 17.03 13.01
N ALA A 324 -0.28 17.59 13.39
CA ALA A 324 1.00 17.23 12.77
C ALA A 324 1.38 15.76 12.99
N ILE A 325 1.18 15.22 14.21
CA ILE A 325 1.39 13.79 14.49
C ILE A 325 0.44 12.92 13.66
N ILE A 326 -0.86 13.24 13.64
CA ILE A 326 -1.86 12.48 12.90
C ILE A 326 -1.57 12.48 11.39
N GLY A 327 -1.20 13.63 10.82
CA GLY A 327 -0.84 13.73 9.41
C GLY A 327 0.36 12.84 9.05
N SER A 328 1.46 12.96 9.80
CA SER A 328 2.67 12.16 9.57
C SER A 328 2.44 10.67 9.82
N TYR A 329 1.76 10.30 10.90
CA TYR A 329 1.49 8.90 11.24
C TYR A 329 0.50 8.24 10.27
N SER A 330 -0.48 8.99 9.75
CA SER A 330 -1.38 8.49 8.69
C SER A 330 -0.62 8.18 7.41
N LEU A 331 0.33 9.04 7.02
CA LEU A 331 1.20 8.78 5.86
C LEU A 331 2.15 7.60 6.10
N TYR A 332 2.73 7.48 7.31
CA TYR A 332 3.59 6.34 7.68
C TYR A 332 2.85 5.01 7.53
N LEU A 333 1.65 4.90 8.12
CA LEU A 333 0.81 3.71 8.01
C LEU A 333 0.31 3.47 6.59
N HIS A 334 -0.04 4.52 5.85
CA HIS A 334 -0.45 4.39 4.45
C HIS A 334 0.69 3.79 3.61
N GLY A 335 1.91 4.31 3.73
CA GLY A 335 3.09 3.78 3.04
C GLY A 335 3.40 2.33 3.44
N LEU A 336 3.46 2.05 4.75
CA LEU A 336 3.80 0.72 5.27
C LEU A 336 2.77 -0.36 4.91
N LEU A 337 1.47 0.00 4.82
CA LEU A 337 0.39 -0.91 4.45
C LEU A 337 0.05 -0.87 2.93
N TRP A 338 0.70 -0.01 2.15
CA TRP A 338 0.38 0.18 0.73
C TRP A 338 0.55 -1.11 -0.06
N GLY A 339 -0.45 -1.47 -0.85
CA GLY A 339 -0.41 -2.65 -1.71
C GLY A 339 -0.69 -3.99 -1.01
N PHE A 340 -0.73 -4.04 0.32
CA PHE A 340 -0.97 -5.28 1.09
C PHE A 340 -2.23 -6.02 0.60
N ASP A 341 -3.31 -5.28 0.32
CA ASP A 341 -4.61 -5.81 -0.06
C ASP A 341 -4.83 -5.98 -1.57
N LEU A 342 -3.81 -5.79 -2.42
CA LEU A 342 -3.94 -5.93 -3.88
C LEU A 342 -4.37 -7.35 -4.31
N SER A 343 -4.03 -8.37 -3.51
CA SER A 343 -4.45 -9.75 -3.74
C SER A 343 -5.52 -10.17 -2.73
N THR A 344 -6.34 -11.16 -3.11
CA THR A 344 -7.37 -11.70 -2.22
C THR A 344 -6.79 -12.26 -0.92
N TYR A 345 -5.56 -12.80 -0.93
CA TYR A 345 -4.83 -13.20 0.27
C TYR A 345 -4.71 -12.05 1.28
N GLY A 346 -4.16 -10.91 0.87
CA GLY A 346 -3.95 -9.77 1.76
C GLY A 346 -5.23 -9.04 2.13
N TYR A 347 -6.16 -8.88 1.18
CA TYR A 347 -7.48 -8.28 1.45
C TYR A 347 -8.23 -9.06 2.55
N ASN A 348 -8.32 -10.38 2.40
CA ASN A 348 -9.01 -11.23 3.37
C ASN A 348 -8.26 -11.33 4.70
N THR A 349 -6.91 -11.35 4.69
CA THR A 349 -6.10 -11.34 5.92
C THR A 349 -6.33 -10.05 6.71
N LEU A 350 -6.32 -8.89 6.04
CA LEU A 350 -6.61 -7.59 6.65
C LEU A 350 -8.06 -7.54 7.17
N LEU A 351 -9.02 -8.06 6.41
CA LEU A 351 -10.44 -8.14 6.80
C LEU A 351 -10.64 -9.04 8.04
N ALA A 352 -9.96 -10.19 8.09
CA ALA A 352 -9.97 -11.09 9.24
C ALA A 352 -9.26 -10.46 10.45
N ALA A 353 -8.13 -9.78 10.28
CA ALA A 353 -7.43 -9.10 11.36
C ALA A 353 -8.24 -7.91 11.93
N VAL A 354 -9.02 -7.21 11.11
CA VAL A 354 -9.92 -6.12 11.56
C VAL A 354 -11.08 -6.64 12.40
N TYR A 355 -11.68 -7.79 12.08
CA TYR A 355 -12.92 -8.27 12.71
C TYR A 355 -12.79 -9.50 13.64
N ARG A 356 -11.71 -10.29 13.52
CA ARG A 356 -11.38 -11.53 14.26
C ARG A 356 -12.56 -12.48 14.50
N ASP A 357 -12.75 -12.98 15.73
CA ASP A 357 -13.51 -14.19 16.09
C ASP A 357 -14.95 -14.23 15.57
N ASP A 358 -15.59 -13.05 15.45
CA ASP A 358 -16.94 -12.93 14.93
C ASP A 358 -17.00 -13.13 13.40
N PHE A 359 -15.91 -12.89 12.68
CA PHE A 359 -15.84 -12.87 11.22
C PHE A 359 -15.19 -14.14 10.69
N LYS A 360 -16.03 -15.02 10.15
CA LYS A 360 -15.57 -16.23 9.48
C LYS A 360 -15.63 -16.02 7.98
N LEU A 361 -14.46 -16.00 7.35
CA LEU A 361 -14.32 -16.18 5.91
C LEU A 361 -14.92 -17.54 5.51
N PRO A 362 -15.49 -17.67 4.29
CA PRO A 362 -15.75 -18.97 3.69
C PRO A 362 -14.51 -19.88 3.75
N PRO A 363 -14.63 -21.20 4.04
CA PRO A 363 -13.47 -22.09 4.18
C PRO A 363 -12.56 -22.12 2.95
N GLU A 364 -13.09 -21.86 1.75
CA GLU A 364 -12.33 -21.77 0.50
C GLU A 364 -11.65 -20.41 0.23
N SER A 365 -11.69 -19.47 1.17
CA SER A 365 -11.12 -18.13 0.96
C SER A 365 -9.60 -18.15 1.00
N GLN A 366 -8.98 -17.44 0.06
CA GLN A 366 -7.54 -17.17 0.09
C GLN A 366 -7.26 -16.15 1.19
N THR A 367 -6.50 -16.56 2.21
CA THR A 367 -6.05 -15.76 3.36
C THR A 367 -4.70 -16.30 3.82
N LEU A 368 -3.94 -15.53 4.60
CA LEU A 368 -2.86 -16.08 5.41
C LEU A 368 -3.44 -16.96 6.53
N ASP A 369 -2.58 -17.70 7.22
CA ASP A 369 -3.01 -18.57 8.32
C ASP A 369 -3.49 -17.80 9.56
N ASP A 370 -4.17 -18.51 10.46
CA ASP A 370 -4.74 -17.92 11.68
C ASP A 370 -3.66 -17.26 12.56
N ALA A 371 -2.42 -17.78 12.55
CA ALA A 371 -1.32 -17.23 13.33
C ALA A 371 -0.84 -15.88 12.79
N ALA A 372 -0.82 -15.69 11.46
CA ALA A 372 -0.56 -14.41 10.82
C ALA A 372 -1.67 -13.39 11.09
N VAL A 373 -2.94 -13.80 10.97
CA VAL A 373 -4.11 -12.95 11.27
C VAL A 373 -4.09 -12.46 12.72
N GLU A 374 -3.79 -13.34 13.67
CA GLU A 374 -3.69 -13.04 15.09
C GLU A 374 -2.54 -12.07 15.42
N GLN A 375 -1.40 -12.18 14.74
CA GLN A 375 -0.27 -11.26 14.90
C GLN A 375 -0.55 -9.86 14.31
N PHE A 376 -1.32 -9.78 13.22
CA PHE A 376 -1.58 -8.52 12.53
C PHE A 376 -2.56 -7.62 13.30
N HIS A 377 -3.57 -8.20 13.94
CA HIS A 377 -4.62 -7.43 14.64
C HIS A 377 -4.09 -6.43 15.70
N PRO A 378 -3.17 -6.80 16.62
CA PRO A 378 -2.58 -5.85 17.57
C PRO A 378 -1.95 -4.63 16.91
N VAL A 379 -1.31 -4.80 15.74
CA VAL A 379 -0.70 -3.68 15.00
C VAL A 379 -1.78 -2.74 14.48
N LEU A 380 -2.82 -3.27 13.85
CA LEU A 380 -3.95 -2.47 13.35
C LEU A 380 -4.68 -1.75 14.50
N SER A 381 -4.96 -2.45 15.59
CA SER A 381 -5.68 -1.88 16.75
C SER A 381 -4.87 -0.80 17.46
N MET A 382 -3.55 -0.99 17.63
CA MET A 382 -2.65 -0.01 18.24
C MET A 382 -2.42 1.23 17.37
N SER A 383 -2.54 1.13 16.05
CA SER A 383 -2.10 2.19 15.13
C SER A 383 -3.28 2.94 14.49
N VAL A 384 -4.21 2.20 13.89
CA VAL A 384 -5.31 2.76 13.07
C VAL A 384 -6.39 3.40 13.93
N TYR A 385 -6.86 2.71 14.98
CA TYR A 385 -7.97 3.23 15.80
C TYR A 385 -7.60 4.49 16.60
N PRO A 386 -6.38 4.65 17.18
CA PRO A 386 -5.98 5.89 17.82
C PRO A 386 -5.91 7.09 16.87
N ILE A 387 -5.48 6.92 15.62
CA ILE A 387 -5.51 7.99 14.61
C ILE A 387 -6.95 8.42 14.33
N ILE A 388 -7.85 7.47 14.07
CA ILE A 388 -9.27 7.78 13.82
C ILE A 388 -9.93 8.43 15.03
N ALA A 389 -9.61 7.99 16.25
CA ALA A 389 -10.15 8.58 17.47
C ALA A 389 -9.61 10.00 17.73
N GLY A 390 -8.29 10.20 17.58
CA GLY A 390 -7.64 11.50 17.76
C GLY A 390 -8.04 12.53 16.70
N SER A 391 -8.33 12.09 15.47
CA SER A 391 -8.75 12.99 14.39
C SER A 391 -10.07 13.72 14.70
N VAL A 392 -10.97 13.13 15.49
CA VAL A 392 -12.26 13.74 15.84
C VAL A 392 -12.11 15.07 16.59
N SER A 393 -11.10 15.22 17.44
CA SER A 393 -10.91 16.44 18.26
C SER A 393 -10.20 17.59 17.53
N ILE A 394 -9.70 17.34 16.32
CA ILE A 394 -9.01 18.34 15.48
C ILE A 394 -9.70 18.57 14.13
N ALA A 395 -10.69 17.76 13.76
CA ALA A 395 -11.25 17.75 12.41
C ALA A 395 -11.95 19.04 11.99
N ASP A 396 -12.46 19.84 12.94
CA ASP A 396 -13.03 21.17 12.68
C ASP A 396 -11.98 22.30 12.60
N THR A 397 -10.72 22.02 12.96
CA THR A 397 -9.63 22.98 12.94
C THR A 397 -9.02 23.14 11.54
N SER A 398 -8.48 24.33 11.25
CA SER A 398 -7.73 24.60 10.01
C SER A 398 -6.39 23.87 9.92
N HIS A 399 -5.93 23.23 11.01
CA HIS A 399 -4.67 22.48 11.05
C HIS A 399 -4.82 21.02 10.61
N PHE A 400 -6.04 20.48 10.55
CA PHE A 400 -6.26 19.09 10.17
C PHE A 400 -6.19 18.91 8.65
N GLU A 401 -5.06 18.37 8.19
CA GLU A 401 -4.81 18.00 6.79
C GLU A 401 -5.61 16.74 6.41
N VAL A 402 -6.90 16.93 6.11
CA VAL A 402 -7.83 15.82 5.80
C VAL A 402 -7.31 14.88 4.70
N LEU A 403 -6.56 15.36 3.71
CA LEU A 403 -5.98 14.54 2.65
C LEU A 403 -5.01 13.46 3.18
N LYS A 404 -4.18 13.77 4.18
CA LYS A 404 -3.23 12.80 4.78
C LYS A 404 -3.96 11.69 5.52
N PHE A 405 -5.07 12.04 6.17
CA PHE A 405 -5.97 11.08 6.81
C PHE A 405 -6.78 10.26 5.80
N ASP A 406 -7.24 10.89 4.72
CA ASP A 406 -8.05 10.27 3.65
C ASP A 406 -7.29 9.14 2.95
N PHE A 407 -5.98 9.27 2.73
CA PHE A 407 -5.13 8.19 2.24
C PHE A 407 -5.23 6.94 3.13
N LEU A 408 -5.00 7.08 4.45
CA LEU A 408 -5.15 5.96 5.40
C LEU A 408 -6.58 5.40 5.40
N VAL A 409 -7.60 6.27 5.40
CA VAL A 409 -9.01 5.85 5.38
C VAL A 409 -9.34 5.08 4.11
N SER A 410 -8.90 5.52 2.93
CA SER A 410 -9.18 4.85 1.65
C SER A 410 -8.73 3.38 1.65
N LEU A 411 -7.56 3.12 2.24
CA LEU A 411 -6.97 1.79 2.36
C LEU A 411 -7.78 0.88 3.30
N ILE A 412 -8.27 1.38 4.43
CA ILE A 412 -8.98 0.58 5.44
C ILE A 412 -10.51 0.58 5.29
N ALA A 413 -11.10 1.57 4.61
CA ALA A 413 -12.54 1.84 4.60
C ALA A 413 -13.34 0.63 4.17
N ASN A 414 -13.04 0.03 3.01
CA ASN A 414 -13.75 -1.14 2.51
C ASN A 414 -13.78 -2.29 3.54
N LYS A 415 -12.72 -2.45 4.34
CA LYS A 415 -12.63 -3.47 5.39
C LYS A 415 -13.44 -3.08 6.64
N LEU A 416 -13.45 -1.81 7.05
CA LEU A 416 -14.28 -1.31 8.16
C LEU A 416 -15.79 -1.35 7.86
N TYR A 417 -16.18 -1.04 6.62
CA TYR A 417 -17.58 -0.92 6.19
C TYR A 417 -18.24 -2.24 5.76
N THR A 418 -17.48 -3.30 5.48
CA THR A 418 -18.00 -4.59 4.97
C THR A 418 -19.08 -5.20 5.87
N ARG A 419 -19.06 -4.95 7.18
CA ARG A 419 -19.98 -5.58 8.16
C ARG A 419 -20.99 -4.65 8.83
N THR A 420 -20.98 -3.34 8.59
CA THR A 420 -21.90 -2.39 9.26
C THR A 420 -23.39 -2.59 8.92
N ALA A 421 -23.73 -3.52 8.02
CA ALA A 421 -25.10 -3.87 7.66
C ALA A 421 -25.78 -4.93 8.57
N LYS A 422 -25.07 -5.66 9.46
CA LYS A 422 -25.69 -6.70 10.33
C LYS A 422 -25.12 -6.73 11.77
N TYR A 423 -25.98 -6.35 12.71
CA TYR A 423 -25.83 -6.30 14.18
C TYR A 423 -25.74 -7.69 14.84
N THR A 424 -25.21 -7.90 16.06
CA THR A 424 -24.00 -7.41 16.77
C THR A 424 -23.81 -8.29 18.03
N LYS A 425 -22.61 -8.78 18.40
CA LYS A 425 -22.39 -9.41 19.75
C LYS A 425 -21.03 -9.19 20.45
N SER A 426 -19.90 -8.86 19.81
CA SER A 426 -18.60 -8.77 20.52
C SER A 426 -18.13 -7.35 20.88
N ARG A 427 -17.09 -7.29 21.73
CA ARG A 427 -16.38 -6.07 22.11
C ARG A 427 -15.59 -5.43 20.95
N GLN A 428 -14.97 -6.22 20.08
CA GLN A 428 -14.18 -5.72 18.95
C GLN A 428 -15.08 -5.16 17.84
N GLN A 429 -16.27 -5.75 17.64
CA GLN A 429 -17.27 -5.18 16.73
C GLN A 429 -17.69 -3.75 17.15
N ASN A 430 -17.65 -3.42 18.45
CA ASN A 430 -17.89 -2.05 18.93
C ASN A 430 -16.75 -1.07 18.59
N GLU A 431 -15.50 -1.54 18.47
CA GLU A 431 -14.37 -0.69 18.07
C GLU A 431 -14.45 -0.34 16.60
N VAL A 432 -14.74 -1.30 15.72
CA VAL A 432 -14.98 -1.03 14.28
C VAL A 432 -16.19 -0.11 14.08
N VAL A 433 -17.30 -0.35 14.79
CA VAL A 433 -18.48 0.53 14.73
C VAL A 433 -18.18 1.95 15.24
N ARG A 434 -17.34 2.08 16.28
CA ARG A 434 -16.87 3.39 16.76
C ARG A 434 -15.96 4.07 15.74
N ALA A 435 -15.02 3.35 15.13
CA ALA A 435 -14.15 3.87 14.09
C ALA A 435 -14.95 4.40 12.90
N VAL A 436 -15.93 3.64 12.39
CA VAL A 436 -16.84 4.08 11.32
C VAL A 436 -17.63 5.34 11.72
N LYS A 437 -18.18 5.39 12.94
CA LYS A 437 -18.89 6.59 13.43
C LYS A 437 -17.98 7.81 13.53
N ASN A 438 -16.74 7.62 13.98
CA ASN A 438 -15.73 8.68 14.08
C ASN A 438 -15.33 9.18 12.69
N ILE A 439 -15.11 8.29 11.72
CA ILE A 439 -14.83 8.64 10.32
C ILE A 439 -15.96 9.50 9.75
N HIS A 440 -17.22 9.08 9.89
CA HIS A 440 -18.37 9.91 9.48
C HIS A 440 -18.37 11.27 10.17
N ARG A 441 -18.14 11.31 11.50
CA ARG A 441 -18.12 12.55 12.26
C ARG A 441 -17.02 13.52 11.81
N ILE A 442 -15.84 13.01 11.45
CA ILE A 442 -14.71 13.79 10.93
C ILE A 442 -15.10 14.50 9.63
N TYR A 443 -15.62 13.76 8.64
CA TYR A 443 -16.09 14.37 7.39
C TYR A 443 -17.33 15.25 7.59
N GLU A 444 -18.17 14.97 8.59
CA GLU A 444 -19.35 15.80 8.93
C GLU A 444 -18.95 17.16 9.51
N ILE A 445 -17.88 17.26 10.31
CA ILE A 445 -17.51 18.53 10.98
C ILE A 445 -16.45 19.34 10.25
N ASN A 446 -15.63 18.72 9.41
CA ASN A 446 -14.52 19.41 8.76
C ASN A 446 -15.00 20.55 7.83
N PRO A 447 -14.40 21.75 7.89
CA PRO A 447 -14.87 22.90 7.13
C PRO A 447 -14.66 22.74 5.60
N PHE A 448 -13.66 21.99 5.17
CA PHE A 448 -13.34 21.81 3.75
C PHE A 448 -14.23 20.75 3.09
N THR A 449 -14.68 19.73 3.84
CA THR A 449 -15.65 18.73 3.37
C THR A 449 -17.06 19.32 3.31
N LYS A 450 -17.47 20.15 4.28
CA LYS A 450 -18.72 20.93 4.20
C LYS A 450 -18.76 21.89 3.00
N GLN A 451 -17.63 22.48 2.63
CA GLN A 451 -17.56 23.30 1.41
C GLN A 451 -17.78 22.48 0.13
N ALA A 452 -17.49 21.18 0.14
CA ALA A 452 -17.84 20.29 -0.96
C ALA A 452 -19.36 20.07 -1.05
N GLU A 453 -20.08 19.87 0.08
CA GLU A 453 -21.56 19.81 0.10
C GLU A 453 -22.20 21.10 -0.42
N ILE A 454 -21.67 22.28 -0.02
CA ILE A 454 -22.22 23.58 -0.46
C ILE A 454 -22.07 23.77 -1.98
N LYS A 455 -20.97 23.32 -2.60
CA LYS A 455 -20.82 23.32 -4.07
C LYS A 455 -21.54 22.15 -4.75
N GLN A 456 -21.76 21.04 -4.05
CA GLN A 456 -22.53 19.91 -4.58
C GLN A 456 -24.02 20.22 -4.63
N ASN A 457 -24.59 20.98 -3.70
CA ASN A 457 -26.03 21.29 -3.72
C ASN A 457 -26.49 22.17 -4.91
N GLU A 458 -25.56 22.80 -5.66
CA GLU A 458 -25.87 23.45 -6.94
C GLU A 458 -25.84 22.46 -8.14
N ILE A 459 -25.29 21.25 -7.96
CA ILE A 459 -25.09 20.23 -9.00
C ILE A 459 -25.96 18.98 -8.75
N ILE A 460 -26.25 18.62 -7.50
CA ILE A 460 -27.11 17.50 -7.10
C ILE A 460 -28.59 17.90 -7.20
N ASN A 461 -28.99 18.37 -8.38
CA ASN A 461 -30.31 18.09 -8.95
C ASN A 461 -30.24 17.10 -10.12
N SER A 462 -29.03 16.61 -10.46
CA SER A 462 -28.81 15.45 -11.33
C SER A 462 -27.88 14.42 -10.68
N ASP A 463 -28.24 13.15 -10.86
CA ASP A 463 -27.45 11.94 -10.58
C ASP A 463 -27.11 11.57 -9.12
N ILE A 464 -28.13 11.00 -8.48
CA ILE A 464 -27.97 9.95 -7.45
C ILE A 464 -27.27 8.73 -8.09
N ARG A 465 -25.93 8.69 -8.09
CA ARG A 465 -25.14 7.51 -8.48
C ARG A 465 -23.74 7.49 -7.83
N ILE A 466 -23.68 7.22 -6.53
CA ILE A 466 -22.42 6.84 -5.86
C ILE A 466 -22.12 5.35 -6.16
N LYS A 467 -21.71 5.11 -7.41
CA LYS A 467 -20.90 3.98 -7.85
C LYS A 467 -19.83 4.54 -8.79
N ALA A 468 -18.56 4.17 -8.55
CA ALA A 468 -17.37 4.62 -9.27
C ALA A 468 -17.03 6.13 -9.15
N ARG A 469 -16.30 6.51 -8.09
CA ARG A 469 -15.44 7.72 -8.05
C ARG A 469 -14.06 7.49 -7.42
N TYR A 470 -13.56 6.26 -7.48
CA TYR A 470 -12.13 6.07 -7.70
C TYR A 470 -12.00 5.62 -9.15
N ALA A 471 -11.29 6.42 -9.95
CA ALA A 471 -10.84 5.95 -11.24
C ALA A 471 -9.81 4.85 -10.98
N SER A 472 -9.93 3.73 -11.70
CA SER A 472 -8.74 2.93 -11.97
C SER A 472 -7.67 3.85 -12.59
N PRO A 473 -6.37 3.56 -12.43
CA PRO A 473 -5.34 4.14 -13.28
C PRO A 473 -5.78 4.04 -14.75
N PRO A 474 -5.54 5.09 -15.57
CA PRO A 474 -6.19 5.23 -16.86
C PRO A 474 -5.98 4.00 -17.74
N TYR A 475 -7.09 3.51 -18.29
CA TYR A 475 -7.13 2.40 -19.24
C TYR A 475 -6.48 2.86 -20.55
N ILE A 476 -5.17 2.66 -20.72
CA ILE A 476 -4.48 2.90 -22.00
C ILE A 476 -4.78 1.73 -22.93
N GLY A 477 -6.01 1.70 -23.44
CA GLY A 477 -6.48 0.79 -24.46
C GLY A 477 -6.41 1.44 -25.84
N THR A 478 -5.45 1.00 -26.66
CA THR A 478 -5.42 1.13 -28.12
C THR A 478 -5.66 2.52 -28.73
N PHE A 479 -4.57 3.21 -29.08
CA PHE A 479 -4.50 3.99 -30.32
C PHE A 479 -3.33 3.47 -31.15
N PHE A 480 -3.65 2.79 -32.26
CA PHE A 480 -2.69 2.44 -33.30
C PHE A 480 -3.17 3.10 -34.59
N GLU A 481 -2.67 4.30 -34.87
CA GLU A 481 -2.56 4.80 -36.25
C GLU A 481 -1.42 5.82 -36.33
N ARG A 482 -0.64 5.76 -37.42
CA ARG A 482 0.69 6.37 -37.53
C ARG A 482 0.65 7.86 -37.84
N SER A 483 1.50 8.64 -37.18
CA SER A 483 2.39 9.61 -37.84
C SER A 483 3.60 9.91 -36.94
N ASP A 484 4.66 10.46 -37.52
CA ASP A 484 6.04 10.23 -37.04
C ASP A 484 6.51 11.03 -35.81
N SER A 485 7.60 10.51 -35.23
CA SER A 485 8.50 11.07 -34.20
C SER A 485 8.06 11.00 -32.73
N GLY A 486 8.83 10.24 -31.92
CA GLY A 486 9.02 10.56 -30.50
C GLY A 486 8.42 9.65 -29.42
N SER A 487 8.18 8.34 -29.63
CA SER A 487 7.90 7.45 -28.49
C SER A 487 8.47 6.02 -28.63
N TYR A 488 9.28 5.64 -27.63
CA TYR A 488 9.86 4.31 -27.33
C TYR A 488 10.25 4.39 -25.84
N ASN A 489 9.98 3.46 -24.93
CA ASN A 489 9.27 2.18 -24.99
C ASN A 489 8.43 1.97 -23.72
N ASN A 490 7.25 1.37 -23.85
CA ASN A 490 6.65 0.53 -22.82
C ASN A 490 6.96 -0.95 -23.15
N VAL A 491 6.70 -1.86 -22.21
CA VAL A 491 6.91 -3.34 -22.27
C VAL A 491 8.32 -3.82 -21.84
N CYS A 492 8.35 -5.04 -21.28
CA CYS A 492 9.48 -5.80 -20.70
C CYS A 492 9.98 -5.32 -19.32
N ARG A 493 9.69 -6.13 -18.29
CA ARG A 493 10.07 -5.91 -16.88
C ARG A 493 10.15 -7.26 -16.13
N LEU A 494 11.06 -7.37 -15.16
CA LEU A 494 11.21 -8.38 -14.08
C LEU A 494 11.95 -9.70 -14.30
N LYS A 495 13.04 -9.86 -13.50
CA LYS A 495 13.60 -11.14 -13.00
C LYS A 495 14.22 -11.09 -11.59
N ARG A 496 14.56 -9.92 -11.03
CA ARG A 496 15.41 -9.84 -9.81
C ARG A 496 14.78 -10.40 -8.54
N THR A 497 13.46 -10.31 -8.39
CA THR A 497 12.75 -10.79 -7.20
C THR A 497 12.72 -12.32 -7.06
N GLU A 498 13.16 -13.07 -8.09
CA GLU A 498 13.37 -14.52 -7.96
C GLU A 498 14.58 -14.87 -7.07
N GLU A 499 15.62 -14.03 -7.02
CA GLU A 499 16.89 -14.39 -6.33
C GLU A 499 16.74 -14.35 -4.80
N LEU A 500 16.15 -13.29 -4.25
CA LEU A 500 15.79 -13.19 -2.82
C LEU A 500 14.81 -14.30 -2.38
N PHE A 501 14.04 -14.84 -3.31
CA PHE A 501 13.08 -15.92 -3.09
C PHE A 501 13.74 -17.31 -3.07
N ARG A 502 14.90 -17.47 -3.71
CA ARG A 502 15.68 -18.72 -3.73
C ARG A 502 16.69 -18.84 -2.59
N GLU A 503 17.12 -17.73 -2.00
CA GLU A 503 18.04 -17.77 -0.85
C GLU A 503 17.36 -18.07 0.50
N ASN A 504 16.02 -18.10 0.54
CA ASN A 504 15.22 -18.38 1.75
C ASN A 504 14.36 -19.66 1.67
N HIS A 505 14.57 -20.52 0.67
CA HIS A 505 13.82 -21.78 0.46
C HIS A 505 14.71 -22.96 0.05
#